data_AF-A0A2B8BJ93-F1
#
_entry.id   AF-A0A2B8BJ93-F1
#
_cell.length_a   1.000
_cell.length_b   1.000
_cell.length_c   1.000
_cell.angle_alpha   90.00
_cell.angle_beta   90.00
_cell.angle_gamma   90.00
#
_symmetry.space_group_name_H-M   'P 1'
#
loop_
_entity.id
_entity.type
_entity.pdbx_description
1 polymer ?
#
loop_
_entity_poly.entity_id
_entity_poly.type
_entity_poly.pdbx_seq_one_letter_code
_entity_poly.pdbx_strand_id
1 'polypeptide(L)'
;MPKKYLESWKKAKAKFEADTGKKKPDPKSRFGKIFSKISSTGFEKSLKAYDAAKTVKEAEKYARAFQSAASDYIPTLDAAGKAARQDGDGVYADACAAMVASLNKITANVFMDLERFGSWPDKLDNFFKSPYWYKLLLKQAKKEYSTENLEIFGLILNKKVNSEANAQKAYELYIRVGSAKEVNMSSSTRKLCDKCAQDGKWKSIPWDKVEMEVAVNLADTVARLGAAVADGTA
;
A
#
# COMPACT_ATOMS: atom_id res chain seq x y z
N MET A 1 -2.76 -7.20 -19.74
CA MET A 1 -1.37 -6.93 -20.15
C MET A 1 -0.67 -6.15 -19.04
N PRO A 2 0.57 -6.50 -18.66
CA PRO A 2 1.35 -5.76 -17.68
C PRO A 2 1.60 -4.33 -18.19
N LYS A 3 1.59 -3.36 -17.27
CA LYS A 3 2.01 -2.00 -17.58
C LYS A 3 3.51 -2.00 -17.84
N LYS A 4 3.97 -1.10 -18.72
CA LYS A 4 5.39 -0.99 -19.06
C LYS A 4 6.09 -0.02 -18.12
N TYR A 5 7.09 -0.49 -17.39
CA TYR A 5 7.83 0.30 -16.39
C TYR A 5 9.30 0.50 -16.74
N LEU A 6 9.83 -0.22 -17.74
CA LEU A 6 11.23 -0.12 -18.15
C LEU A 6 11.60 1.30 -18.58
N GLU A 7 10.72 1.99 -19.31
CA GLU A 7 10.97 3.37 -19.75
C GLU A 7 10.99 4.37 -18.59
N SER A 8 10.16 4.16 -17.56
CA SER A 8 10.21 4.99 -16.34
C SER A 8 11.55 4.80 -15.60
N TRP A 9 12.04 3.57 -15.52
CA TRP A 9 13.36 3.28 -14.96
C TRP A 9 14.48 3.92 -15.78
N LYS A 10 14.45 3.79 -17.12
CA LYS A 10 15.45 4.42 -18.00
C LYS A 10 15.47 5.93 -17.84
N LYS A 11 14.30 6.58 -17.73
CA LYS A 11 14.19 8.02 -17.48
C LYS A 11 14.80 8.41 -16.14
N ALA A 12 14.54 7.66 -15.07
CA ALA A 12 15.13 7.91 -13.76
C ALA A 12 16.66 7.74 -13.77
N LYS A 13 17.16 6.68 -14.43
CA LYS A 13 18.60 6.43 -14.60
C LYS A 13 19.27 7.54 -15.42
N ALA A 14 18.68 7.94 -16.54
CA ALA A 14 19.21 9.01 -17.39
C ALA A 14 19.27 10.35 -16.62
N LYS A 15 18.25 10.65 -15.80
CA LYS A 15 18.27 11.82 -14.93
C LYS A 15 19.38 11.75 -13.89
N PHE A 16 19.54 10.61 -13.21
CA PHE A 16 20.64 10.41 -12.26
C PHE A 16 22.02 10.61 -12.92
N GLU A 17 22.21 10.03 -14.10
CA GLU A 17 23.44 10.18 -14.90
C GLU A 17 23.69 11.63 -15.32
N ALA A 18 22.65 12.37 -15.68
CA ALA A 18 22.75 13.79 -16.02
C ALA A 18 23.10 14.64 -14.80
N ASP A 19 22.40 14.44 -13.68
CA ASP A 19 22.60 15.21 -12.45
C ASP A 19 24.01 14.99 -11.86
N THR A 20 24.58 13.79 -12.03
CA THR A 20 25.94 13.43 -11.56
C THR A 20 27.04 13.67 -12.60
N GLY A 21 26.69 14.13 -13.80
CA GLY A 21 27.61 14.30 -14.92
C GLY A 21 28.31 12.99 -15.35
N LYS A 22 27.67 11.83 -15.13
CA LYS A 22 28.21 10.49 -15.36
C LYS A 22 29.55 10.20 -14.68
N LYS A 23 29.93 11.01 -13.68
CA LYS A 23 31.15 10.76 -12.91
C LYS A 23 30.95 9.49 -12.09
N LYS A 24 32.02 8.74 -11.88
CA LYS A 24 32.01 7.66 -10.89
C LYS A 24 32.38 8.25 -9.54
N PRO A 25 31.69 7.86 -8.46
CA PRO A 25 32.11 8.18 -7.10
C PRO A 25 33.56 7.74 -6.86
N ASP A 26 34.30 8.49 -6.04
CA ASP A 26 35.63 8.04 -5.60
C ASP A 26 35.50 6.69 -4.87
N PRO A 27 36.09 5.59 -5.38
CA PRO A 27 35.96 4.27 -4.76
C PRO A 27 36.56 4.18 -3.35
N LYS A 28 37.42 5.13 -2.96
CA LYS A 28 38.01 5.19 -1.62
C LYS A 28 37.10 5.91 -0.61
N SER A 29 36.20 6.77 -1.07
CA SER A 29 35.25 7.46 -0.20
C SER A 29 34.23 6.49 0.39
N ARG A 30 33.62 6.87 1.51
CA ARG A 30 32.56 6.05 2.13
C ARG A 30 31.37 5.92 1.19
N PHE A 31 30.96 7.02 0.56
CA PHE A 31 29.97 7.00 -0.50
C PHE A 31 30.30 6.02 -1.63
N GLY A 32 31.51 6.09 -2.22
CA GLY A 32 31.88 5.24 -3.35
C GLY A 32 31.96 3.76 -3.00
N LYS A 33 32.39 3.41 -1.77
CA LYS A 33 32.34 2.01 -1.28
C LYS A 33 30.91 1.47 -1.24
N ILE A 34 29.94 2.26 -0.77
CA ILE A 34 28.54 1.84 -0.73
C ILE A 34 27.95 1.80 -2.14
N PHE A 35 28.21 2.83 -2.95
CA PHE A 35 27.72 2.92 -4.32
C PHE A 35 28.24 1.78 -5.20
N SER A 36 29.47 1.32 -4.99
CA SER A 36 30.04 0.18 -5.74
C SER A 36 29.29 -1.14 -5.53
N LYS A 37 28.52 -1.28 -4.44
CA LYS A 37 27.68 -2.45 -4.16
C LYS A 37 26.35 -2.42 -4.92
N ILE A 38 26.00 -1.28 -5.52
CA ILE A 38 24.76 -1.11 -6.27
C ILE A 38 24.90 -1.81 -7.62
N SER A 39 24.21 -2.95 -7.77
CA SER A 39 24.05 -3.64 -9.05
C SER A 39 22.64 -3.41 -9.60
N SER A 40 22.53 -2.63 -10.67
CA SER A 40 21.25 -2.42 -11.37
C SER A 40 20.88 -3.58 -12.29
N THR A 41 21.76 -4.56 -12.49
CA THR A 41 21.58 -5.65 -13.45
C THR A 41 20.34 -6.48 -13.14
N GLY A 42 20.08 -6.79 -11.87
CA GLY A 42 18.87 -7.50 -11.46
C GLY A 42 17.60 -6.65 -11.62
N PHE A 43 17.70 -5.35 -11.33
CA PHE A 43 16.58 -4.40 -11.41
C PHE A 43 16.13 -4.17 -12.86
N GLU A 44 17.06 -3.86 -13.77
CA GLU A 44 16.75 -3.65 -15.19
C GLU A 44 16.27 -4.94 -15.87
N LYS A 45 16.97 -6.06 -15.63
CA LYS A 45 16.63 -7.34 -16.25
C LYS A 45 15.24 -7.81 -15.87
N SER A 46 14.86 -7.66 -14.60
CA SER A 46 13.54 -8.05 -14.10
C SER A 46 12.43 -7.16 -14.67
N LEU A 47 12.63 -5.84 -14.77
CA LEU A 47 11.69 -4.94 -15.46
C LEU A 47 11.55 -5.25 -16.95
N LYS A 48 12.68 -5.51 -17.64
CA LYS A 48 12.64 -5.87 -19.07
C LYS A 48 11.85 -7.16 -19.29
N ALA A 49 12.04 -8.16 -18.43
CA ALA A 49 11.30 -9.41 -18.50
C ALA A 49 9.81 -9.21 -18.15
N TYR A 50 9.52 -8.36 -17.16
CA TYR A 50 8.16 -7.98 -16.79
C TYR A 50 7.40 -7.31 -17.94
N ASP A 51 7.99 -6.27 -18.55
CA ASP A 51 7.40 -5.55 -19.68
C ASP A 51 7.20 -6.45 -20.93
N ALA A 52 8.00 -7.51 -21.05
CA ALA A 52 7.93 -8.48 -22.14
C ALA A 52 7.03 -9.69 -21.85
N ALA A 53 6.47 -9.80 -20.63
CA ALA A 53 5.65 -10.94 -20.24
C ALA A 53 4.38 -11.03 -21.11
N LYS A 54 4.08 -12.24 -21.60
CA LYS A 54 2.92 -12.50 -22.45
C LYS A 54 1.75 -13.10 -21.68
N THR A 55 2.03 -13.67 -20.51
CA THR A 55 1.03 -14.29 -19.64
C THR A 55 1.07 -13.70 -18.22
N VAL A 56 -0.04 -13.86 -17.48
CA VAL A 56 -0.12 -13.45 -16.07
C VAL A 56 0.92 -14.17 -15.21
N LYS A 57 1.13 -15.47 -15.43
CA LYS A 57 2.11 -16.28 -14.70
C LYS A 57 3.54 -15.80 -14.92
N GLU A 58 3.89 -15.40 -16.15
CA GLU A 58 5.18 -14.78 -16.43
C GLU A 58 5.30 -13.40 -15.78
N ALA A 59 4.26 -12.56 -15.88
CA ALA A 59 4.25 -11.25 -15.28
C ALA A 59 4.43 -11.34 -13.76
N GLU A 60 3.75 -12.27 -13.10
CA GLU A 60 3.91 -12.54 -11.66
C GLU A 60 5.34 -12.98 -11.32
N LYS A 61 5.89 -13.96 -12.05
CA LYS A 61 7.26 -14.43 -11.85
C LYS A 61 8.27 -13.28 -11.94
N TYR A 62 8.14 -12.42 -12.96
CA TYR A 62 9.07 -11.31 -13.17
C TYR A 62 8.83 -10.15 -12.21
N ALA A 63 7.59 -9.90 -11.78
CA ALA A 63 7.29 -8.95 -10.71
C ALA A 63 7.88 -9.39 -9.36
N ARG A 64 7.86 -10.71 -9.03
CA ARG A 64 8.54 -11.25 -7.84
C ARG A 64 10.06 -11.09 -7.93
N ALA A 65 10.65 -11.40 -9.08
CA ALA A 65 12.08 -11.18 -9.30
C ALA A 65 12.46 -9.70 -9.18
N PHE A 66 11.60 -8.79 -9.67
CA PHE A 66 11.75 -7.36 -9.51
C PHE A 66 11.65 -6.94 -8.03
N GLN A 67 10.68 -7.46 -7.28
CA GLN A 67 10.52 -7.21 -5.85
C GLN A 67 11.79 -7.56 -5.08
N SER A 68 12.35 -8.75 -5.29
CA SER A 68 13.60 -9.15 -4.66
C SER A 68 14.75 -8.20 -5.04
N ALA A 69 14.89 -7.85 -6.34
CA ALA A 69 15.94 -6.93 -6.77
C ALA A 69 15.78 -5.51 -6.18
N ALA A 70 14.55 -5.02 -6.04
CA ALA A 70 14.24 -3.71 -5.48
C ALA A 70 14.53 -3.62 -3.99
N SER A 71 14.27 -4.71 -3.23
CA SER A 71 14.52 -4.80 -1.80
C SER A 71 15.99 -4.61 -1.42
N ASP A 72 16.92 -5.00 -2.30
CA ASP A 72 18.35 -4.80 -2.08
C ASP A 72 18.84 -3.46 -2.68
N TYR A 73 18.38 -3.14 -3.89
CA TYR A 73 18.86 -2.01 -4.66
C TYR A 73 18.50 -0.66 -4.02
N ILE A 74 17.23 -0.45 -3.68
CA ILE A 74 16.72 0.86 -3.23
C ILE A 74 17.33 1.26 -1.87
N PRO A 75 17.39 0.38 -0.85
CA PRO A 75 18.02 0.74 0.42
C PRO A 75 19.52 1.00 0.30
N THR A 76 20.22 0.26 -0.58
CA THR A 76 21.65 0.50 -0.82
C THR A 76 21.89 1.87 -1.47
N LEU A 77 21.03 2.26 -2.43
CA LEU A 77 21.09 3.58 -3.06
C LEU A 77 20.75 4.71 -2.07
N ASP A 78 19.74 4.53 -1.22
CA ASP A 78 19.39 5.50 -0.16
C ASP A 78 20.54 5.66 0.85
N ALA A 79 21.15 4.55 1.28
CA ALA A 79 22.33 4.57 2.15
C ALA A 79 23.54 5.26 1.48
N ALA A 80 23.73 5.06 0.18
CA ALA A 80 24.77 5.74 -0.59
C ALA A 80 24.51 7.26 -0.63
N GLY A 81 23.28 7.70 -0.92
CA GLY A 81 22.91 9.12 -0.92
C GLY A 81 23.10 9.79 0.45
N LYS A 82 22.75 9.09 1.53
CA LYS A 82 23.01 9.57 2.90
C LYS A 82 24.50 9.69 3.21
N ALA A 83 25.32 8.74 2.75
CA ALA A 83 26.77 8.82 2.90
C ALA A 83 27.36 9.97 2.07
N ALA A 84 26.91 10.17 0.83
CA ALA A 84 27.32 11.30 0.01
C ALA A 84 27.05 12.64 0.71
N ARG A 85 25.86 12.79 1.33
CA ARG A 85 25.51 14.00 2.10
C ARG A 85 26.45 14.22 3.29
N GLN A 86 26.85 13.17 3.98
CA GLN A 86 27.79 13.25 5.11
C GLN A 86 29.22 13.54 4.65
N ASP A 87 29.60 13.08 3.47
CA ASP A 87 30.90 13.34 2.83
C ASP A 87 30.94 14.74 2.16
N GLY A 88 29.86 15.54 2.24
CA GLY A 88 29.76 16.88 1.65
C GLY A 88 29.39 16.90 0.16
N ASP A 89 29.08 15.76 -0.43
CA ASP A 89 28.72 15.61 -1.84
C ASP A 89 27.20 15.75 -2.04
N GLY A 90 26.75 17.01 -2.02
CA GLY A 90 25.33 17.36 -2.18
C GLY A 90 24.73 16.93 -3.52
N VAL A 91 25.54 16.91 -4.59
CA VAL A 91 25.09 16.53 -5.93
C VAL A 91 24.69 15.05 -5.96
N TYR A 92 25.56 14.16 -5.49
CA TYR A 92 25.21 12.73 -5.45
C TYR A 92 24.13 12.43 -4.42
N ALA A 93 24.11 13.14 -3.30
CA ALA A 93 23.06 12.97 -2.31
C ALA A 93 21.66 13.25 -2.88
N ASP A 94 21.51 14.38 -3.58
CA ASP A 94 20.23 14.80 -4.18
C ASP A 94 19.84 13.91 -5.37
N ALA A 95 20.82 13.54 -6.21
CA ALA A 95 20.60 12.61 -7.31
C ALA A 95 20.14 11.22 -6.81
N CYS A 96 20.77 10.67 -5.76
CA CYS A 96 20.35 9.42 -5.15
C CYS A 96 18.93 9.51 -4.58
N ALA A 97 18.61 10.59 -3.85
CA ALA A 97 17.27 10.80 -3.28
C ALA A 97 16.17 10.89 -4.37
N ALA A 98 16.43 11.64 -5.45
CA ALA A 98 15.51 11.75 -6.58
C ALA A 98 15.30 10.41 -7.31
N MET A 99 16.37 9.64 -7.46
CA MET A 99 16.31 8.29 -8.04
C MET A 99 15.51 7.35 -7.13
N VAL A 100 15.79 7.30 -5.83
CA VAL A 100 15.04 6.50 -4.83
C VAL A 100 13.55 6.83 -4.88
N ALA A 101 13.18 8.12 -4.91
CA ALA A 101 11.78 8.54 -5.02
C ALA A 101 11.11 8.03 -6.31
N SER A 102 11.83 8.05 -7.43
CA SER A 102 11.33 7.52 -8.71
C SER A 102 11.18 6.01 -8.69
N LEU A 103 12.15 5.29 -8.12
CA LEU A 103 12.12 3.84 -8.01
C LEU A 103 11.02 3.37 -7.06
N ASN A 104 10.79 4.05 -5.94
CA ASN A 104 9.68 3.74 -5.03
C ASN A 104 8.32 3.83 -5.74
N LYS A 105 8.14 4.79 -6.66
CA LYS A 105 6.91 4.87 -7.49
C LYS A 105 6.79 3.69 -8.44
N ILE A 106 7.88 3.27 -9.08
CA ILE A 106 7.89 2.08 -9.96
C ILE A 106 7.57 0.83 -9.13
N THR A 107 8.24 0.66 -7.99
CA THR A 107 8.08 -0.48 -7.10
C THR A 107 6.67 -0.61 -6.57
N ALA A 108 6.08 0.49 -6.09
CA ALA A 108 4.69 0.49 -5.64
C ALA A 108 3.73 0.02 -6.74
N ASN A 109 3.95 0.44 -7.98
CA ASN A 109 3.12 0.04 -9.11
C ASN A 109 3.30 -1.43 -9.49
N VAL A 110 4.53 -1.94 -9.55
CA VAL A 110 4.80 -3.36 -9.82
C VAL A 110 4.24 -4.26 -8.70
N PHE A 111 4.28 -3.81 -7.45
CA PHE A 111 3.74 -4.57 -6.32
C PHE A 111 2.21 -4.63 -6.36
N MET A 112 1.55 -3.52 -6.74
CA MET A 112 0.10 -3.56 -7.00
C MET A 112 -0.25 -4.54 -8.12
N ASP A 113 0.54 -4.59 -9.20
CA ASP A 113 0.32 -5.56 -10.28
C ASP A 113 0.53 -7.01 -9.78
N LEU A 114 1.51 -7.24 -8.90
CA LEU A 114 1.74 -8.54 -8.29
C LEU A 114 0.57 -9.00 -7.41
N GLU A 115 -0.02 -8.10 -6.64
CA GLU A 115 -1.23 -8.37 -5.87
C GLU A 115 -2.44 -8.68 -6.76
N ARG A 116 -2.56 -8.00 -7.90
CA ARG A 116 -3.55 -8.30 -8.94
C ARG A 116 -3.39 -9.71 -9.51
N PHE A 117 -2.16 -10.19 -9.67
CA PHE A 117 -1.90 -11.56 -10.14
C PHE A 117 -2.14 -12.61 -9.06
N GLY A 118 -2.20 -12.19 -7.80
CA GLY A 118 -2.56 -13.04 -6.67
C GLY A 118 -3.99 -13.56 -6.77
N SER A 119 -4.28 -14.60 -5.99
CA SER A 119 -5.64 -15.09 -5.83
C SER A 119 -6.53 -14.04 -5.16
N TRP A 120 -7.83 -14.14 -5.43
CA TRP A 120 -8.86 -13.44 -4.66
C TRP A 120 -8.61 -13.64 -3.14
N PRO A 121 -8.69 -12.59 -2.31
CA PRO A 121 -8.48 -12.75 -0.87
C PRO A 121 -9.54 -13.68 -0.26
N ASP A 122 -9.09 -14.65 0.53
CA ASP A 122 -9.92 -15.67 1.18
C ASP A 122 -10.64 -15.15 2.44
N LYS A 123 -10.19 -14.02 2.99
CA LYS A 123 -10.75 -13.38 4.20
C LYS A 123 -10.84 -11.87 4.02
N LEU A 124 -11.83 -11.24 4.66
CA LEU A 124 -12.05 -9.79 4.61
C LEU A 124 -10.78 -9.00 5.03
N ASP A 125 -10.11 -9.40 6.10
CA ASP A 125 -8.87 -8.78 6.58
C ASP A 125 -7.76 -8.74 5.51
N ASN A 126 -7.74 -9.73 4.61
CA ASN A 126 -6.70 -9.82 3.59
C ASN A 126 -6.90 -8.77 2.49
N PHE A 127 -8.11 -8.25 2.30
CA PHE A 127 -8.33 -7.05 1.47
C PHE A 127 -7.60 -5.84 2.06
N PHE A 128 -7.61 -5.65 3.38
CA PHE A 128 -6.95 -4.52 4.05
C PHE A 128 -5.42 -4.63 4.08
N LYS A 129 -4.86 -5.83 3.86
CA LYS A 129 -3.41 -6.08 3.78
C LYS A 129 -2.85 -5.87 2.37
N SER A 130 -3.71 -5.88 1.34
CA SER A 130 -3.32 -5.67 -0.06
C SER A 130 -3.75 -4.28 -0.55
N PRO A 131 -2.81 -3.35 -0.78
CA PRO A 131 -3.07 -2.08 -1.45
C PRO A 131 -3.96 -2.18 -2.71
N TYR A 132 -3.76 -3.20 -3.55
CA TYR A 132 -4.56 -3.42 -4.76
C TYR A 132 -6.01 -3.80 -4.42
N TRP A 133 -6.21 -4.87 -3.63
CA TRP A 133 -7.54 -5.35 -3.29
C TRP A 133 -8.31 -4.34 -2.44
N TYR A 134 -7.64 -3.66 -1.50
CA TYR A 134 -8.22 -2.55 -0.74
C TYR A 134 -8.70 -1.42 -1.65
N LYS A 135 -7.89 -1.03 -2.65
CA LYS A 135 -8.25 0.04 -3.58
C LYS A 135 -9.48 -0.31 -4.41
N LEU A 136 -9.60 -1.56 -4.85
CA LEU A 136 -10.80 -2.03 -5.55
C LEU A 136 -12.01 -2.08 -4.64
N LEU A 137 -11.86 -2.59 -3.42
CA LEU A 137 -12.92 -2.62 -2.42
C LEU A 137 -13.41 -1.21 -2.06
N LEU A 138 -12.50 -0.27 -1.87
CA LEU A 138 -12.82 1.14 -1.65
C LEU A 138 -13.54 1.76 -2.86
N LYS A 139 -13.12 1.43 -4.09
CA LYS A 139 -13.80 1.89 -5.31
C LYS A 139 -15.22 1.35 -5.37
N GLN A 140 -15.43 0.07 -5.04
CA GLN A 140 -16.75 -0.54 -5.01
C GLN A 140 -17.64 0.09 -3.93
N ALA A 141 -17.15 0.21 -2.69
CA ALA A 141 -17.88 0.86 -1.60
C ALA A 141 -18.25 2.33 -1.92
N LYS A 142 -17.40 3.05 -2.66
CA LYS A 142 -17.75 4.41 -3.14
C LYS A 142 -18.89 4.42 -4.14
N LYS A 143 -18.95 3.45 -5.05
CA LYS A 143 -20.08 3.32 -6.01
C LYS A 143 -21.38 3.00 -5.27
N GLU A 144 -21.28 2.28 -4.17
CA GLU A 144 -22.41 1.84 -3.33
C GLU A 144 -22.75 2.82 -2.19
N TYR A 145 -22.02 3.94 -2.09
CA TYR A 145 -22.18 4.92 -1.01
C TYR A 145 -22.06 4.31 0.40
N SER A 146 -21.19 3.31 0.56
CA SER A 146 -21.06 2.48 1.78
C SER A 146 -19.66 2.51 2.43
N THR A 147 -18.90 3.58 2.17
CA THR A 147 -17.48 3.70 2.59
C THR A 147 -17.27 3.68 4.10
N GLU A 148 -18.27 4.11 4.87
CA GLU A 148 -18.26 4.11 6.33
C GLU A 148 -18.01 2.71 6.91
N ASN A 149 -18.52 1.65 6.27
CA ASN A 149 -18.27 0.27 6.68
C ASN A 149 -16.78 -0.08 6.58
N LEU A 150 -16.11 0.32 5.50
CA LEU A 150 -14.66 0.08 5.34
C LEU A 150 -13.83 0.89 6.33
N GLU A 151 -14.23 2.13 6.58
CA GLU A 151 -13.51 3.04 7.47
C GLU A 151 -13.53 2.51 8.91
N ILE A 152 -14.71 2.18 9.46
CA ILE A 152 -14.81 1.67 10.83
C ILE A 152 -14.19 0.28 10.98
N PHE A 153 -14.39 -0.61 10.00
CA PHE A 153 -13.76 -1.94 10.02
C PHE A 153 -12.24 -1.82 10.04
N GLY A 154 -11.68 -0.94 9.21
CA GLY A 154 -10.26 -0.65 9.21
C GLY A 154 -9.74 -0.06 10.52
N LEU A 155 -10.53 0.77 11.22
CA LEU A 155 -10.17 1.27 12.55
C LEU A 155 -10.13 0.15 13.59
N ILE A 156 -11.11 -0.76 13.57
CA ILE A 156 -11.19 -1.89 14.51
C ILE A 156 -10.04 -2.88 14.25
N LEU A 157 -9.87 -3.31 13.00
CA LEU A 157 -8.83 -4.26 12.59
C LEU A 157 -7.41 -3.79 12.98
N ASN A 158 -7.14 -2.48 12.83
CA ASN A 158 -5.86 -1.88 13.18
C ASN A 158 -5.75 -1.47 14.66
N LYS A 159 -6.68 -1.90 15.52
CA LYS A 159 -6.72 -1.59 16.96
C LYS A 159 -6.71 -0.10 17.27
N LYS A 160 -7.21 0.73 16.32
CA LYS A 160 -7.23 2.18 16.45
C LYS A 160 -8.37 2.67 17.34
N VAL A 161 -9.27 1.80 17.78
CA VAL A 161 -10.39 2.09 18.70
C VAL A 161 -10.10 1.74 20.17
N ASN A 162 -8.88 1.32 20.51
CA ASN A 162 -8.56 0.83 21.88
C ASN A 162 -8.30 1.95 22.91
N SER A 163 -8.06 3.19 22.45
CA SER A 163 -7.91 4.34 23.34
C SER A 163 -9.26 5.02 23.56
N GLU A 164 -9.44 5.63 24.72
CA GLU A 164 -10.69 6.30 25.10
C GLU A 164 -11.09 7.38 24.08
N ALA A 165 -10.14 8.26 23.74
CA ALA A 165 -10.36 9.33 22.75
C ALA A 165 -10.69 8.79 21.35
N ASN A 166 -10.08 7.69 20.91
CA ASN A 166 -10.40 7.15 19.59
C ASN A 166 -11.70 6.36 19.59
N ALA A 167 -12.00 5.62 20.66
CA ALA A 167 -13.27 4.92 20.82
C ALA A 167 -14.44 5.92 20.82
N GLN A 168 -14.32 7.03 21.55
CA GLN A 168 -15.30 8.10 21.54
C GLN A 168 -15.48 8.69 20.14
N LYS A 169 -14.38 9.05 19.45
CA LYS A 169 -14.45 9.58 18.07
C LYS A 169 -15.11 8.59 17.11
N ALA A 170 -14.76 7.31 17.20
CA ALA A 170 -15.35 6.27 16.37
C ALA A 170 -16.84 6.08 16.65
N TYR A 171 -17.24 6.10 17.92
CA TYR A 171 -18.65 6.05 18.31
C TYR A 171 -19.44 7.23 17.73
N GLU A 172 -18.98 8.47 17.95
CA GLU A 172 -19.66 9.68 17.49
C GLU A 172 -19.81 9.72 15.96
N LEU A 173 -18.82 9.20 15.23
CA LEU A 173 -18.80 9.26 13.77
C LEU A 173 -19.53 8.10 13.10
N TYR A 174 -19.48 6.89 13.67
CA TYR A 174 -19.95 5.68 12.97
C TYR A 174 -21.10 4.96 13.68
N ILE A 175 -21.28 5.15 14.98
CA ILE A 175 -22.21 4.35 15.80
C ILE A 175 -23.38 5.17 16.31
N ARG A 176 -23.18 6.45 16.62
CA ARG A 176 -24.22 7.33 17.14
C ARG A 176 -25.33 7.50 16.10
N VAL A 177 -26.58 7.36 16.54
CA VAL A 177 -27.77 7.60 15.71
C VAL A 177 -27.76 9.03 15.17
N GLY A 178 -28.00 9.17 13.87
CA GLY A 178 -28.01 10.45 13.16
C GLY A 178 -26.62 10.97 12.80
N SER A 179 -25.57 10.16 12.99
CA SER A 179 -24.24 10.53 12.54
C SER A 179 -24.14 10.48 11.01
N ALA A 180 -23.33 11.37 10.44
CA ALA A 180 -23.17 11.47 8.99
C ALA A 180 -22.55 10.21 8.35
N LYS A 181 -21.91 9.36 9.15
CA LYS A 181 -21.31 8.08 8.72
C LYS A 181 -21.85 6.91 9.55
N GLU A 182 -23.08 7.03 10.05
CA GLU A 182 -23.73 5.98 10.81
C GLU A 182 -23.76 4.67 10.01
N VAL A 183 -23.21 3.60 10.60
CA VAL A 183 -23.24 2.26 9.99
C VAL A 183 -24.54 1.54 10.32
N ASN A 184 -24.98 0.70 9.39
CA ASN A 184 -26.12 -0.18 9.63
C ASN A 184 -25.75 -1.29 10.61
N MET A 185 -26.49 -1.41 11.71
CA MET A 185 -26.30 -2.44 12.73
C MET A 185 -27.57 -2.66 13.55
N SER A 186 -27.65 -3.81 14.20
CA SER A 186 -28.73 -4.24 15.06
C SER A 186 -28.94 -3.29 16.23
N SER A 187 -30.21 -3.15 16.62
CA SER A 187 -30.59 -2.33 17.78
C SER A 187 -29.96 -2.85 19.07
N SER A 188 -29.71 -4.17 19.18
CA SER A 188 -29.03 -4.78 20.33
C SER A 188 -27.59 -4.32 20.47
N THR A 189 -26.81 -4.37 19.39
CA THR A 189 -25.40 -3.95 19.43
C THR A 189 -25.28 -2.46 19.67
N ARG A 190 -26.15 -1.66 19.04
CA ARG A 190 -26.20 -0.22 19.25
C ARG A 190 -26.51 0.16 20.70
N LYS A 191 -27.54 -0.44 21.30
CA LYS A 191 -27.88 -0.19 22.72
C LYS A 191 -26.73 -0.50 23.67
N LEU A 192 -25.92 -1.52 23.39
CA LEU A 192 -24.73 -1.80 24.18
C LEU A 192 -23.67 -0.70 24.04
N CYS A 193 -23.44 -0.23 22.81
CA CYS A 193 -22.51 0.88 22.54
C CYS A 193 -23.00 2.18 23.23
N ASP A 194 -24.28 2.51 23.09
CA ASP A 194 -24.90 3.70 23.67
C ASP A 194 -24.78 3.69 25.20
N LYS A 195 -25.02 2.54 25.84
CA LYS A 195 -24.85 2.39 27.29
C LYS A 195 -23.40 2.63 27.72
N CYS A 196 -22.42 2.09 26.99
CA CYS A 196 -21.01 2.35 27.27
C CYS A 196 -20.65 3.83 27.08
N ALA A 197 -21.18 4.49 26.04
CA ALA A 197 -20.95 5.91 25.79
C ALA A 197 -21.57 6.80 26.89
N GLN A 198 -22.81 6.50 27.31
CA GLN A 198 -23.50 7.21 28.40
C GLN A 198 -22.76 7.08 29.74
N ASP A 199 -22.21 5.90 30.03
CA ASP A 199 -21.41 5.64 31.23
C ASP A 199 -19.98 6.21 31.15
N GLY A 200 -19.57 6.80 30.02
CA GLY A 200 -18.18 7.22 29.77
C GLY A 200 -17.19 6.06 29.66
N LYS A 201 -17.67 4.82 29.53
CA LYS A 201 -16.88 3.57 29.45
C LYS A 201 -16.48 3.28 28.00
N TRP A 202 -15.78 4.22 27.36
CA TRP A 202 -15.44 4.13 25.93
C TRP A 202 -14.62 2.90 25.55
N LYS A 203 -13.72 2.46 26.45
CA LYS A 203 -12.93 1.22 26.26
C LYS A 203 -13.74 -0.06 26.38
N SER A 204 -14.96 0.01 26.92
CA SER A 204 -15.87 -1.13 27.08
C SER A 204 -16.88 -1.25 25.93
N ILE A 205 -16.83 -0.38 24.93
CA ILE A 205 -17.66 -0.54 23.72
C ILE A 205 -17.36 -1.92 23.10
N PRO A 206 -18.38 -2.73 22.75
CA PRO A 206 -18.21 -4.06 22.20
C PRO A 206 -17.79 -4.00 20.72
N TRP A 207 -16.57 -3.55 20.46
CA TRP A 207 -16.04 -3.38 19.11
C TRP A 207 -15.98 -4.68 18.31
N ASP A 208 -15.88 -5.83 18.99
CA ASP A 208 -15.98 -7.17 18.40
C ASP A 208 -17.35 -7.45 17.77
N LYS A 209 -18.43 -7.00 18.44
CA LYS A 209 -19.79 -7.11 17.90
C LYS A 209 -20.01 -6.14 16.75
N VAL A 210 -19.50 -4.92 16.88
CA VAL A 210 -19.53 -3.92 15.79
C VAL A 210 -18.79 -4.46 14.57
N GLU A 211 -17.62 -5.04 14.76
CA GLU A 211 -16.82 -5.65 13.70
C GLU A 211 -17.58 -6.75 12.97
N MET A 212 -18.22 -7.67 13.70
CA MET A 212 -18.99 -8.76 13.11
C MET A 212 -20.14 -8.24 12.23
N GLU A 213 -20.89 -7.24 12.69
CA GLU A 213 -22.00 -6.69 11.92
C GLU A 213 -21.53 -5.89 10.71
N VAL A 214 -20.48 -5.09 10.86
CA VAL A 214 -19.88 -4.36 9.74
C VAL A 214 -19.27 -5.34 8.72
N ALA A 215 -18.70 -6.46 9.16
CA ALA A 215 -18.20 -7.51 8.28
C ALA A 215 -19.33 -8.13 7.43
N VAL A 216 -20.52 -8.31 8.02
CA VAL A 216 -21.71 -8.77 7.28
C VAL A 216 -22.12 -7.76 6.21
N ASN A 217 -22.13 -6.46 6.53
CA ASN A 217 -22.41 -5.42 5.54
C ASN A 217 -21.37 -5.44 4.41
N LEU A 218 -20.08 -5.57 4.75
CA LEU A 218 -18.99 -5.62 3.78
C LEU A 218 -19.00 -6.88 2.92
N ALA A 219 -19.58 -7.99 3.40
CA ALA A 219 -19.67 -9.21 2.62
C ALA A 219 -20.47 -9.02 1.31
N ASP A 220 -21.54 -8.20 1.33
CA ASP A 220 -22.29 -7.86 0.11
C ASP A 220 -21.43 -7.05 -0.88
N THR A 221 -20.74 -6.02 -0.40
CA THR A 221 -19.81 -5.22 -1.22
C THR A 221 -18.67 -6.09 -1.79
N VAL A 222 -18.13 -7.03 -1.00
CA VAL A 222 -17.09 -7.97 -1.46
C VAL A 222 -17.63 -8.92 -2.53
N ALA A 223 -18.85 -9.43 -2.37
CA ALA A 223 -19.49 -10.29 -3.37
C ALA A 223 -19.71 -9.55 -4.70
N ARG A 224 -20.20 -8.30 -4.65
CA ARG A 224 -20.37 -7.44 -5.84
C ARG A 224 -19.04 -7.08 -6.49
N LEU A 225 -18.00 -6.80 -5.70
CA LEU A 225 -16.65 -6.65 -6.23
C LEU A 225 -16.18 -7.93 -6.93
N GLY A 226 -16.45 -9.10 -6.35
CA GLY A 226 -16.09 -10.39 -6.93
C GLY A 226 -16.72 -10.59 -8.31
N ALA A 227 -18.00 -10.26 -8.45
CA ALA A 227 -18.69 -10.26 -9.73
C ALA A 227 -18.05 -9.29 -10.74
N ALA A 228 -17.77 -8.05 -10.31
CA ALA A 228 -17.13 -7.03 -11.15
C ALA A 228 -15.68 -7.39 -11.57
N VAL A 229 -14.98 -8.17 -10.76
CA VAL A 229 -13.65 -8.68 -11.11
C VAL A 229 -13.76 -9.83 -12.11
N ALA A 230 -14.75 -10.71 -11.95
CA ALA A 230 -14.99 -11.83 -12.84
C ALA A 230 -15.44 -11.40 -14.25
N ASP A 231 -16.26 -10.34 -14.35
CA ASP A 231 -16.72 -9.79 -15.63
C ASP A 231 -15.78 -8.74 -16.25
N GLY A 232 -14.73 -8.32 -15.52
CA GLY A 232 -13.74 -7.37 -15.98
C GLY A 232 -14.14 -5.89 -15.88
N THR A 233 -15.18 -5.55 -15.11
CA THR A 233 -15.70 -4.18 -14.94
C THR A 233 -15.22 -3.45 -13.67
N ALA A 234 -14.42 -4.11 -12.83
CA ALA A 234 -13.91 -3.59 -11.56
C ALA A 234 -13.14 -2.27 -11.64
#